data_AF-A0A1F8MDZ1-F1
#
_entry.id   AF-A0A1F8MDZ1-F1
#
_cell.length_a   1.000
_cell.length_b   1.000
_cell.length_c   1.000
_cell.angle_alpha   90.00
_cell.angle_beta   90.00
_cell.angle_gamma   90.00
#
_symmetry.space_group_name_H-M   'P 1'
#
loop_
_entity.id
_entity.type
_entity.pdbx_description
1 polymer ?
#
loop_
_entity_poly.entity_id
_entity_poly.type
_entity_poly.pdbx_seq_one_letter_code
_entity_poly.pdbx_strand_id
1 'polypeptide(L)'
;MAFDALNSAVSAGDALETARATAAFKFHLDIHLAKEDIHLYRIVRERVPMPEQLKALGIMSGVAPQERFPEVVAWIYPLIGPDDRENLTRIWQMAMPPPVFEQVKQLAQTAIGNDWAELVRRIPNLAL
;
A
#
# COMPACT_ATOMS: atom_id res chain seq x y z
N MET A 1 -14.09 -8.44 16.81
CA MET A 1 -12.65 -8.63 16.48
C MET A 1 -11.88 -7.35 16.80
N ALA A 2 -10.55 -7.36 16.82
CA ALA A 2 -9.75 -6.18 17.20
C ALA A 2 -10.04 -4.95 16.32
N PHE A 3 -10.32 -5.16 15.03
CA PHE A 3 -10.79 -4.11 14.11
C PHE A 3 -12.14 -3.53 14.53
N ASP A 4 -13.13 -4.37 14.84
CA ASP A 4 -14.48 -3.90 15.23
C ASP A 4 -14.44 -3.04 16.50
N ALA A 5 -13.57 -3.40 17.45
CA ALA A 5 -13.35 -2.61 18.66
C ALA A 5 -12.75 -1.23 18.34
N LEU A 6 -11.73 -1.18 17.48
CA LEU A 6 -11.16 0.08 17.01
C LEU A 6 -12.20 0.93 16.27
N ASN A 7 -12.95 0.34 15.33
CA ASN A 7 -13.96 1.04 14.56
C ASN A 7 -15.06 1.63 15.46
N SER A 8 -15.48 0.87 16.48
CA SER A 8 -16.48 1.33 17.45
C SER A 8 -15.96 2.49 18.29
N ALA A 9 -14.72 2.40 18.79
CA ALA A 9 -14.11 3.44 19.61
C ALA A 9 -13.91 4.76 18.84
N VAL A 10 -13.44 4.66 17.58
CA VAL A 10 -13.32 5.82 16.68
C VAL A 10 -14.68 6.44 16.40
N SER A 11 -15.70 5.63 16.10
CA SER A 11 -17.06 6.12 15.83
C SER A 11 -17.69 6.81 17.04
N ALA A 12 -17.35 6.37 18.25
CA ALA A 12 -17.82 6.96 19.50
C ALA A 12 -17.06 8.24 19.90
N GLY A 13 -15.94 8.55 19.25
CA GLY A 13 -15.08 9.67 19.64
C GLY A 13 -14.38 9.50 20.99
N ASP A 14 -14.26 8.25 21.48
CA ASP A 14 -13.58 7.95 22.76
C ASP A 14 -12.07 7.85 22.53
N ALA A 15 -11.34 8.89 22.90
CA ALA A 15 -9.89 8.95 22.67
C ALA A 15 -9.11 7.88 23.46
N LEU A 16 -9.54 7.56 24.69
CA LEU A 16 -8.84 6.58 25.53
C LEU A 16 -9.08 5.17 24.99
N GLU A 17 -10.32 4.84 24.65
CA GLU A 17 -10.65 3.54 24.09
C GLU A 17 -10.08 3.39 22.68
N THR A 18 -10.04 4.46 21.88
CA THR A 18 -9.34 4.46 20.59
C THR A 18 -7.88 4.09 20.77
N ALA A 19 -7.16 4.71 21.71
CA ALA A 19 -5.76 4.39 21.95
C ALA A 19 -5.55 2.91 22.35
N ARG A 20 -6.40 2.37 23.22
CA ARG A 20 -6.35 0.97 23.66
C ARG A 20 -6.65 0.00 22.51
N ALA A 21 -7.73 0.26 21.78
CA ALA A 21 -8.15 -0.56 20.65
C ALA A 21 -7.13 -0.52 19.51
N THR A 22 -6.50 0.64 19.25
CA THR A 22 -5.39 0.76 18.29
C THR A 22 -4.20 -0.10 18.71
N ALA A 23 -3.79 -0.06 19.98
CA ALA A 23 -2.67 -0.87 20.45
C ALA A 23 -2.95 -2.38 20.30
N ALA A 24 -4.16 -2.81 20.66
CA ALA A 24 -4.60 -4.19 20.46
C ALA A 24 -4.65 -4.59 18.98
N PHE A 25 -5.22 -3.74 18.11
CA PHE A 25 -5.30 -4.00 16.68
C PHE A 25 -3.91 -4.07 16.04
N LYS A 26 -3.00 -3.14 16.39
CA LYS A 26 -1.62 -3.15 15.92
C LYS A 26 -0.91 -4.45 16.30
N PHE A 27 -1.03 -4.91 17.54
CA PHE A 27 -0.43 -6.18 17.97
C PHE A 27 -0.89 -7.36 17.10
N HIS A 28 -2.18 -7.43 16.78
CA HIS A 28 -2.71 -8.48 15.90
C HIS A 28 -2.22 -8.32 14.46
N LEU A 29 -2.15 -7.09 13.94
CA LEU A 29 -1.61 -6.80 12.61
C LEU A 29 -0.14 -7.18 12.49
N ASP A 30 0.69 -6.87 13.49
CA ASP A 30 2.11 -7.21 13.49
C ASP A 30 2.31 -8.73 13.38
N ILE A 31 1.53 -9.52 14.13
CA ILE A 31 1.57 -10.99 14.06
C ILE A 31 1.06 -11.49 12.71
N HIS A 32 -0.01 -10.90 12.20
CA HIS A 32 -0.59 -11.28 10.91
C HIS A 32 0.41 -11.06 9.77
N LEU A 33 0.98 -9.86 9.66
CA LEU A 33 1.96 -9.51 8.64
C LEU A 33 3.23 -10.37 8.75
N ALA A 34 3.73 -10.61 9.97
CA ALA A 34 4.88 -11.49 10.17
C ALA A 34 4.64 -12.92 9.65
N LYS A 35 3.42 -13.45 9.80
CA LYS A 35 3.06 -14.77 9.25
C LYS A 35 3.02 -14.74 7.72
N GLU A 36 2.51 -13.65 7.13
CA GLU A 36 2.52 -13.51 5.68
C GLU A 36 3.94 -13.45 5.12
N ASP A 37 4.81 -12.65 5.74
CA ASP A 37 6.22 -12.51 5.32
C ASP A 37 6.98 -13.84 5.39
N ILE A 38 6.90 -14.53 6.52
CA ILE A 38 7.69 -15.75 6.77
C ILE A 38 7.17 -16.94 5.96
N HIS A 39 5.84 -17.04 5.81
CA HIS A 39 5.22 -18.23 5.24
C HIS A 39 4.58 -17.96 3.87
N LEU A 40 3.65 -17.02 3.78
CA LEU A 40 2.82 -16.83 2.59
C LEU A 40 3.62 -16.30 1.41
N TYR A 41 4.26 -15.12 1.55
CA TYR A 41 4.95 -14.47 0.43
C TYR A 41 6.13 -15.30 -0.09
N ARG A 42 6.79 -16.05 0.79
CA ARG A 42 7.81 -17.03 0.38
C ARG A 42 7.21 -18.11 -0.53
N ILE A 43 6.11 -18.74 -0.12
CA ILE A 43 5.46 -19.79 -0.91
C ILE A 43 4.95 -19.23 -2.24
N VAL A 44 4.32 -18.06 -2.22
CA VAL A 44 3.84 -17.39 -3.44
C VAL A 44 4.99 -17.17 -4.42
N ARG A 45 6.12 -16.64 -3.95
CA ARG A 45 7.31 -16.42 -4.78
C ARG A 45 7.90 -17.71 -5.35
N GLU A 46 7.92 -18.78 -4.57
CA GLU A 46 8.50 -20.08 -4.97
C GLU A 46 7.59 -20.88 -5.91
N ARG A 47 6.27 -20.72 -5.80
CA ARG A 47 5.29 -21.65 -6.38
C ARG A 47 4.33 -21.02 -7.38
N VAL A 48 4.19 -19.70 -7.40
CA VAL A 48 3.24 -19.00 -8.27
C VAL A 48 4.03 -18.20 -9.31
N PRO A 49 3.85 -18.46 -10.62
CA PRO A 49 4.48 -17.67 -11.67
C PRO A 49 4.12 -16.18 -11.58
N MET A 50 5.04 -15.30 -11.93
CA MET A 50 4.82 -13.84 -11.87
C MET A 50 3.51 -13.35 -12.54
N PRO A 51 3.11 -13.82 -13.73
CA PRO A 51 1.84 -13.41 -14.34
C PRO A 51 0.61 -13.76 -13.49
N GLU A 52 0.64 -14.90 -12.80
CA GLU A 52 -0.43 -15.34 -11.90
C GLU A 52 -0.46 -14.49 -10.62
N GLN A 53 0.71 -14.08 -10.10
CA GLN A 53 0.78 -13.15 -8.96
C GLN A 53 0.15 -11.79 -9.31
N LEU A 54 0.45 -11.25 -10.49
CA LEU A 54 -0.13 -9.98 -10.95
C LEU A 54 -1.63 -10.08 -11.17
N LYS A 55 -2.11 -11.20 -11.71
CA LYS A 55 -3.54 -11.48 -11.84
C LYS A 55 -4.22 -11.51 -10.46
N ALA A 56 -3.63 -12.18 -9.48
CA ALA A 56 -4.15 -12.21 -8.12
C ALA A 56 -4.20 -10.82 -7.49
N LEU A 57 -3.13 -10.01 -7.64
CA LEU A 57 -3.11 -8.62 -7.19
C LEU A 57 -4.24 -7.81 -7.81
N GLY A 58 -4.45 -7.92 -9.13
CA GLY A 58 -5.53 -7.23 -9.84
C GLY A 58 -6.93 -7.61 -9.33
N ILE A 59 -7.16 -8.89 -9.03
CA ILE A 59 -8.43 -9.38 -8.45
C ILE A 59 -8.63 -8.78 -7.05
N MET A 60 -7.61 -8.84 -6.19
CA MET A 60 -7.68 -8.30 -4.82
C MET A 60 -7.91 -6.79 -4.83
N SER A 61 -7.20 -6.05 -5.69
CA SER A 61 -7.38 -4.60 -5.81
C SER A 61 -8.72 -4.21 -6.41
N GLY A 62 -9.31 -5.08 -7.25
CA GLY A 62 -10.61 -4.85 -7.88
C GLY A 62 -11.80 -4.87 -6.90
N VAL A 63 -11.60 -5.35 -5.68
CA VAL A 63 -12.62 -5.29 -4.61
C VAL A 63 -12.76 -3.86 -4.06
N ALA A 64 -11.70 -3.06 -4.11
CA ALA A 64 -11.73 -1.68 -3.69
C ALA A 64 -12.37 -0.78 -4.77
N PRO A 65 -13.22 0.19 -4.39
CA PRO A 65 -13.75 1.17 -5.35
C PRO A 65 -12.62 1.91 -6.05
N GLN A 66 -12.61 1.90 -7.38
CA GLN A 66 -11.51 2.44 -8.19
C GLN A 66 -11.41 3.96 -8.06
N GLU A 67 -12.53 4.64 -7.85
CA GLU A 67 -12.62 6.08 -7.61
C GLU A 67 -11.86 6.52 -6.35
N ARG A 68 -11.59 5.60 -5.41
CA ARG A 68 -10.82 5.88 -4.19
C ARG A 68 -9.32 5.67 -4.38
N PHE A 69 -8.86 5.16 -5.52
CA PHE A 69 -7.44 4.92 -5.76
C PHE A 69 -6.58 6.18 -5.58
N PRO A 70 -7.01 7.39 -6.00
CA PRO A 70 -6.24 8.61 -5.71
C PRO A 70 -6.02 8.88 -4.22
N GLU A 71 -7.01 8.57 -3.37
CA GLU A 71 -6.89 8.68 -1.91
C GLU A 71 -5.84 7.70 -1.39
N VAL A 72 -5.80 6.47 -1.93
CA VAL A 72 -4.80 5.46 -1.55
C VAL A 72 -3.39 5.95 -1.87
N VAL A 73 -3.16 6.52 -3.06
CA VAL A 73 -1.84 7.05 -3.45
C VAL A 73 -1.42 8.18 -2.50
N ALA A 74 -2.31 9.15 -2.28
CA ALA A 74 -2.05 10.29 -1.41
C ALA A 74 -1.80 9.89 0.05
N TRP A 75 -2.45 8.82 0.51
CA TRP A 75 -2.29 8.29 1.86
C TRP A 75 -1.01 7.46 2.04
N ILE A 76 -0.71 6.54 1.12
CA ILE A 76 0.34 5.53 1.37
C ILE A 76 1.75 6.07 1.12
N TYR A 77 1.95 6.90 0.10
CA TYR A 77 3.27 7.41 -0.27
C TYR A 77 4.01 8.14 0.85
N PRO A 78 3.39 9.07 1.60
CA PRO A 78 4.09 9.74 2.70
C PRO A 78 4.38 8.80 3.89
N LEU A 79 3.66 7.67 4.02
CA LEU A 79 3.80 6.75 5.15
C LEU A 79 4.88 5.68 4.95
N ILE A 80 5.26 5.38 3.71
CA ILE A 80 6.23 4.34 3.39
C ILE A 80 7.61 4.92 3.08
N GLY A 81 8.67 4.13 3.33
CA GLY A 81 10.05 4.55 3.14
C GLY A 81 10.51 4.54 1.67
N PRO A 82 11.71 5.07 1.36
CA PRO A 82 12.20 5.18 -0.02
C PRO A 82 12.22 3.86 -0.80
N ASP A 83 12.61 2.75 -0.14
CA ASP A 83 12.67 1.43 -0.78
C ASP A 83 11.26 0.89 -1.12
N ASP A 84 10.29 1.11 -0.23
CA ASP A 84 8.90 0.73 -0.46
C ASP A 84 8.24 1.59 -1.54
N ARG A 85 8.54 2.90 -1.57
CA ARG A 85 8.10 3.79 -2.66
C ARG A 85 8.61 3.28 -3.99
N GLU A 86 9.90 2.96 -4.09
CA GLU A 86 10.49 2.40 -5.32
C GLU A 86 9.77 1.12 -5.76
N ASN A 87 9.63 0.16 -4.84
CA ASN A 87 9.00 -1.12 -5.14
C ASN A 87 7.54 -0.97 -5.58
N LEU A 88 6.75 -0.18 -4.84
CA LEU A 88 5.34 0.07 -5.14
C LEU A 88 5.18 0.78 -6.49
N THR A 89 5.99 1.80 -6.77
CA THR A 89 5.96 2.51 -8.05
C THR A 89 6.29 1.58 -9.22
N ARG A 90 7.29 0.70 -9.10
CA ARG A 90 7.62 -0.28 -10.15
C ARG A 90 6.50 -1.29 -10.38
N ILE A 91 5.86 -1.78 -9.32
CA ILE A 91 4.72 -2.71 -9.42
C ILE A 91 3.57 -2.04 -10.18
N TRP A 92 3.24 -0.79 -9.84
CA TRP A 92 2.18 -0.06 -10.54
C TRP A 92 2.54 0.26 -11.99
N GLN A 93 3.80 0.62 -12.27
CA GLN A 93 4.29 0.83 -13.64
C GLN A 93 4.15 -0.44 -14.49
N MET A 94 4.36 -1.62 -13.90
CA MET A 94 4.19 -2.90 -14.57
C MET A 94 2.73 -3.32 -14.72
N ALA A 95 1.88 -3.01 -13.73
CA ALA A 95 0.50 -3.49 -13.67
C ALA A 95 -0.51 -2.58 -14.38
N MET A 96 -0.19 -1.30 -14.56
CA MET A 96 -1.14 -0.30 -15.07
C MET A 96 -0.86 0.08 -16.53
N PRO A 97 -1.90 0.40 -17.31
CA PRO A 97 -1.72 1.07 -18.60
C PRO A 97 -0.97 2.41 -18.45
N PRO A 98 -0.12 2.81 -19.41
CA PRO A 98 0.67 4.04 -19.30
C PRO A 98 -0.14 5.30 -18.95
N PRO A 99 -1.31 5.58 -19.56
CA PRO A 99 -2.09 6.77 -19.21
C PRO A 99 -2.60 6.80 -17.77
N VAL A 100 -2.84 5.63 -17.17
CA VAL A 100 -3.26 5.50 -15.78
C VAL A 100 -2.07 5.72 -14.86
N PHE A 101 -0.92 5.11 -15.18
CA PHE A 101 0.30 5.27 -14.42
C PHE A 101 0.78 6.73 -14.36
N GLU A 102 0.62 7.49 -15.45
CA GLU A 102 0.93 8.93 -15.47
C GLU A 102 0.14 9.74 -14.43
N GLN A 103 -1.14 9.41 -14.22
CA GLN A 103 -1.94 10.06 -13.19
C GLN A 103 -1.42 9.71 -11.78
N VAL A 104 -1.06 8.45 -11.58
CA VAL A 104 -0.47 7.98 -10.32
C VAL A 104 0.88 8.64 -10.05
N LYS A 105 1.70 8.86 -11.08
CA LYS A 105 2.97 9.59 -11.02
C LYS A 105 2.77 11.00 -10.46
N GLN A 106 1.78 11.73 -10.98
CA GLN A 106 1.45 13.10 -10.54
C GLN A 106 0.97 13.13 -9.08
N LEU A 107 0.12 12.17 -8.68
CA LEU A 107 -0.37 12.04 -7.31
C LEU A 107 0.77 11.72 -6.33
N ALA A 108 1.63 10.77 -6.69
CA ALA A 108 2.80 10.40 -5.90
C ALA A 108 3.75 11.58 -5.71
N GLN A 109 4.06 12.30 -6.80
CA GLN A 109 4.91 13.50 -6.75
C GLN A 109 4.31 14.57 -5.82
N THR A 110 3.00 14.79 -5.90
CA THR A 110 2.29 15.73 -5.01
C THR A 110 2.37 15.28 -3.55
N ALA A 111 2.21 13.99 -3.29
CA ALA A 111 2.15 13.44 -1.94
C ALA A 111 3.49 13.51 -1.18
N ILE A 112 4.63 13.42 -1.88
CA ILE A 112 5.95 13.35 -1.25
C ILE A 112 6.84 14.58 -1.50
N GLY A 113 6.43 15.49 -2.37
CA GLY A 113 7.11 16.76 -2.63
C GLY A 113 8.60 16.57 -2.96
N ASN A 114 9.48 17.10 -2.11
CA ASN A 114 10.94 17.06 -2.34
C ASN A 114 11.51 15.63 -2.41
N ASP A 115 10.88 14.66 -1.73
CA ASP A 115 11.31 13.26 -1.77
C ASP A 115 11.09 12.62 -3.15
N TRP A 116 10.35 13.28 -4.04
CA TRP A 116 10.19 12.87 -5.43
C TRP A 116 11.53 12.74 -6.15
N ALA A 117 12.49 13.63 -5.85
CA ALA A 117 13.81 13.60 -6.46
C ALA A 117 14.56 12.29 -6.15
N GLU A 118 14.40 11.74 -4.95
CA GLU A 118 15.00 10.46 -4.58
C GLU A 118 14.34 9.29 -5.31
N LEU A 119 13.02 9.34 -5.48
CA LEU A 119 12.30 8.32 -6.25
C LEU A 119 12.67 8.35 -7.74
N VAL A 120 12.82 9.54 -8.33
CA VAL A 120 13.31 9.72 -9.71
C VAL A 120 14.77 9.24 -9.83
N ARG A 121 15.63 9.50 -8.84
CA ARG A 121 17.01 8.98 -8.84
C ARG A 121 17.06 7.45 -8.92
N ARG A 122 16.12 6.77 -8.25
CA ARG A 122 15.99 5.30 -8.23
C ARG A 122 15.30 4.76 -9.49
N ILE A 123 14.36 5.51 -10.04
CA ILE A 123 13.58 5.15 -11.23
C ILE A 123 13.70 6.27 -12.28
N PRO A 124 14.80 6.31 -13.05
CA PRO A 124 15.11 7.46 -13.92
C PRO A 124 14.05 7.76 -15.00
N ASN A 125 13.26 6.77 -15.42
CA ASN A 125 12.22 6.96 -16.43
C ASN A 125 10.97 7.70 -15.92
N LEU A 126 10.90 8.04 -14.62
CA LEU A 126 9.84 8.90 -14.07
C LEU A 126 10.02 10.39 -14.43
N ALA A 127 11.21 10.79 -14.86
CA ALA A 127 11.51 12.17 -15.28
C ALA A 127 11.04 12.49 -16.73
N LEU A 128 10.60 11.46 -17.47
CA LEU A 128 10.05 11.55 -18.82
C LEU A 128 8.52 11.69 -18.74
#